data_AF-A0A538N9B5-F1
#
_entry.id   AF-A0A538N9B5-F1
#
_cell.length_a   1.000
_cell.length_b   1.000
_cell.length_c   1.000
_cell.angle_alpha   90.00
_cell.angle_beta   90.00
_cell.angle_gamma   90.00
#
_symmetry.space_group_name_H-M   'P 1'
#
loop_
_entity.id
_entity.type
_entity.pdbx_description
1 polymer ?
#
loop_
_entity_poly.entity_id
_entity_poly.type
_entity_poly.pdbx_seq_one_letter_code
_entity_poly.pdbx_strand_id
1 'polypeptide(L)'
;MEESFGAMLTRIRLARGWSQLRVAERLCAASGVATVTRNEMSRWERGDRIPSRFWLDWLALVLEVPVEQLAGAAARSRRRRPAVDVPPRSAADAG
;
A
#
# COMPACT_ATOMS: atom_id res chain seq x y z
N MET A 1 0.81 -7.23 20.56
CA MET A 1 1.58 -7.30 19.30
C MET A 1 1.14 -6.16 18.41
N GLU A 2 2.09 -5.44 17.81
CA GLU A 2 1.82 -4.29 16.95
C GLU A 2 1.40 -4.75 15.53
N GLU A 3 0.21 -4.35 15.06
CA GLU A 3 -0.33 -4.73 13.74
C GLU A 3 0.54 -4.19 12.59
N SER A 4 0.83 -5.01 11.58
CA SER A 4 1.56 -4.60 10.37
C SER A 4 0.67 -3.73 9.47
N PHE A 5 1.30 -2.96 8.58
CA PHE A 5 0.56 -2.14 7.62
C PHE A 5 -0.39 -2.97 6.75
N GLY A 6 0.11 -4.10 6.23
CA GLY A 6 -0.68 -5.00 5.39
C GLY A 6 -1.89 -5.59 6.13
N ALA A 7 -1.68 -6.05 7.37
CA ALA A 7 -2.75 -6.57 8.21
C ALA A 7 -3.82 -5.50 8.52
N MET A 8 -3.38 -4.29 8.87
CA MET A 8 -4.28 -3.15 9.12
C MET A 8 -5.11 -2.82 7.88
N LEU A 9 -4.47 -2.75 6.71
CA LEU A 9 -5.14 -2.49 5.44
C LEU A 9 -6.19 -3.55 5.10
N THR A 10 -5.84 -4.84 5.24
CA THR A 10 -6.77 -5.95 5.04
C THR A 10 -7.95 -5.87 6.00
N ARG A 11 -7.71 -5.61 7.29
CA ARG A 11 -8.76 -5.49 8.31
C ARG A 11 -9.74 -4.37 7.99
N ILE A 12 -9.25 -3.18 7.68
CA ILE A 12 -10.06 -2.01 7.32
C ILE A 12 -10.91 -2.28 6.07
N ARG A 13 -10.31 -2.91 5.06
CA ARG A 13 -11.00 -3.28 3.82
C ARG A 13 -12.11 -4.30 4.06
N LEU A 14 -11.83 -5.36 4.80
CA LEU A 14 -12.79 -6.43 5.08
C LEU A 14 -13.93 -5.96 5.99
N ALA A 15 -13.66 -5.09 6.97
CA ALA A 15 -14.70 -4.47 7.79
C ALA A 15 -15.73 -3.67 6.97
N ARG A 16 -15.33 -3.18 5.79
CA ARG A 16 -16.20 -2.47 4.83
C ARG A 16 -16.84 -3.39 3.78
N GLY A 17 -16.53 -4.69 3.79
CA GLY A 17 -16.97 -5.63 2.75
C GLY A 17 -16.37 -5.32 1.37
N TRP A 18 -15.22 -4.67 1.31
CA TRP A 18 -14.61 -4.25 0.04
C TRP A 18 -13.65 -5.31 -0.50
N SER A 19 -13.63 -5.52 -1.81
CA SER A 19 -12.61 -6.33 -2.48
C SER A 19 -11.32 -5.51 -2.70
N GLN A 20 -10.19 -6.18 -2.94
CA GLN A 20 -8.93 -5.47 -3.27
C GLN A 20 -9.07 -4.61 -4.52
N LEU A 21 -9.78 -5.10 -5.54
CA LEU A 21 -10.07 -4.35 -6.77
C LEU A 21 -10.89 -3.10 -6.44
N ARG A 22 -11.91 -3.22 -5.60
CA ARG A 22 -12.77 -2.11 -5.19
C ARG A 22 -12.00 -0.97 -4.51
N VAL A 23 -10.96 -1.29 -3.73
CA VAL A 23 -10.07 -0.28 -3.13
C VAL A 23 -9.17 0.35 -4.19
N ALA A 24 -8.59 -0.45 -5.09
CA ALA A 24 -7.76 0.05 -6.19
C ALA A 24 -8.52 1.04 -7.09
N GLU A 25 -9.75 0.70 -7.48
CA GLU A 25 -10.63 1.56 -8.28
C GLU A 25 -10.92 2.88 -7.57
N ARG A 26 -11.23 2.84 -6.27
CA ARG A 26 -11.46 4.05 -5.46
C ARG A 26 -10.21 4.92 -5.34
N LEU A 27 -9.03 4.30 -5.18
CA LEU A 27 -7.75 5.01 -5.16
C LEU A 27 -7.47 5.71 -6.49
N CYS A 28 -7.66 5.03 -7.61
CA CYS A 28 -7.47 5.60 -8.93
C CYS A 28 -8.47 6.75 -9.18
N ALA A 29 -9.74 6.57 -8.81
CA ALA A 29 -10.76 7.60 -8.94
C ALA A 29 -10.49 8.83 -8.07
N ALA A 30 -10.06 8.65 -6.82
CA ALA A 30 -9.77 9.76 -5.91
C ALA A 30 -8.49 10.50 -6.30
N SER A 31 -7.42 9.76 -6.66
CA SER A 31 -6.12 10.34 -6.97
C SER A 31 -6.01 10.92 -8.37
N GLY A 32 -6.92 10.53 -9.29
CA GLY A 32 -6.78 10.81 -10.72
C GLY A 32 -5.65 10.02 -11.40
N VAL A 33 -5.01 9.08 -10.69
CA VAL A 33 -3.85 8.32 -11.18
C VAL A 33 -4.21 6.83 -11.31
N ALA A 34 -4.32 6.33 -12.54
CA ALA A 34 -4.71 4.95 -12.85
C ALA A 34 -3.57 3.91 -12.70
N THR A 35 -2.72 4.02 -11.70
CA THR A 35 -1.54 3.13 -11.53
C THR A 35 -1.71 2.06 -10.45
N VAL A 36 -2.70 2.20 -9.56
CA VAL A 36 -2.96 1.19 -8.53
C VAL A 36 -3.88 0.10 -9.09
N THR A 37 -3.42 -1.14 -9.01
CA THR A 37 -4.18 -2.31 -9.44
C THR A 37 -4.56 -3.19 -8.26
N ARG A 38 -5.46 -4.15 -8.46
CA ARG A 38 -5.75 -5.21 -7.48
C ARG A 38 -4.48 -5.96 -7.04
N ASN A 39 -3.50 -6.14 -7.94
CA ASN A 39 -2.23 -6.80 -7.62
C ASN A 39 -1.33 -5.92 -6.75
N GLU A 40 -1.32 -4.61 -6.99
CA GLU A 40 -0.61 -3.66 -6.13
C GLU A 40 -1.21 -3.64 -4.72
N MET A 41 -2.54 -3.64 -4.61
CA MET A 41 -3.25 -3.82 -3.33
C MET A 41 -2.87 -5.13 -2.63
N SER A 42 -2.81 -6.25 -3.37
CA SER A 42 -2.37 -7.53 -2.81
C SER A 42 -0.92 -7.49 -2.30
N ARG A 43 0.00 -6.81 -3.00
CA ARG A 43 1.39 -6.62 -2.55
C ARG A 43 1.46 -5.79 -1.27
N TRP A 44 0.62 -4.78 -1.13
CA TRP A 44 0.55 -3.96 0.08
C TRP A 44 -0.02 -4.75 1.27
N GLU A 45 -1.11 -5.51 1.06
CA GLU A 45 -1.75 -6.33 2.09
C GLU A 45 -0.85 -7.45 2.60
N ARG A 46 -0.05 -8.07 1.72
CA ARG A 46 0.93 -9.11 2.11
C ARG A 46 2.23 -8.54 2.69
N GLY A 47 2.45 -7.23 2.57
CA GLY A 47 3.69 -6.58 3.00
C GLY A 47 4.88 -6.74 2.04
N ASP A 48 4.68 -7.36 0.86
CA ASP A 48 5.69 -7.45 -0.22
C ASP A 48 6.20 -6.07 -0.64
N ARG A 49 5.34 -5.06 -0.53
CA ARG A 49 5.65 -3.66 -0.79
C ARG A 49 4.92 -2.78 0.21
N ILE A 50 5.57 -1.68 0.60
CA ILE A 50 4.97 -0.68 1.46
C ILE A 50 4.74 0.57 0.60
N PRO A 51 3.51 1.13 0.55
CA PRO A 51 3.22 2.29 -0.27
C PRO A 51 4.08 3.50 0.11
N SER A 52 4.29 4.39 -0.86
CA SER A 52 4.93 5.69 -0.64
C SER A 52 4.04 6.61 0.19
N ARG A 53 4.57 7.75 0.64
CA ARG A 53 3.79 8.77 1.36
C ARG A 53 2.57 9.24 0.56
N PHE A 54 2.76 9.52 -0.73
CA PHE A 54 1.68 9.91 -1.65
C PHE A 54 0.50 8.93 -1.60
N TRP A 55 0.75 7.62 -1.68
CA TRP A 55 -0.31 6.62 -1.63
C TRP A 55 -0.92 6.46 -0.23
N LEU A 56 -0.16 6.73 0.84
CA LEU A 56 -0.70 6.72 2.20
C LEU A 56 -1.72 7.84 2.40
N ASP A 57 -1.48 9.03 1.84
CA ASP A 57 -2.43 10.16 1.93
C ASP A 57 -3.74 9.82 1.19
N TRP A 58 -3.66 9.23 -0.02
CA TRP A 58 -4.85 8.79 -0.74
C TRP A 58 -5.57 7.60 -0.09
N LEU A 59 -4.83 6.66 0.49
CA LEU A 59 -5.40 5.56 1.26
C LEU A 59 -6.14 6.08 2.49
N ALA A 60 -5.60 7.07 3.20
CA ALA A 60 -6.25 7.68 4.35
C ALA A 60 -7.60 8.28 3.96
N LEU A 61 -7.64 9.00 2.83
CA LEU A 61 -8.85 9.58 2.28
C LEU A 61 -9.87 8.50 1.88
N VAL A 62 -9.47 7.51 1.07
CA VAL A 62 -10.37 6.47 0.55
C VAL A 62 -10.88 5.53 1.64
N LEU A 63 -10.05 5.24 2.64
CA LEU A 63 -10.39 4.35 3.74
C LEU A 63 -10.99 5.10 4.93
N GLU A 64 -11.11 6.43 4.86
CA GLU A 64 -11.65 7.30 5.91
C GLU A 64 -11.00 7.01 7.27
N VAL A 65 -9.66 6.97 7.28
CA VAL A 65 -8.86 6.81 8.49
C VAL A 65 -7.79 7.90 8.57
N PRO A 66 -7.38 8.33 9.77
CA PRO A 66 -6.27 9.26 9.93
C PRO A 66 -4.99 8.75 9.27
N VAL A 67 -4.31 9.62 8.52
CA VAL A 67 -3.09 9.26 7.79
C VAL A 67 -1.96 8.86 8.72
N GLU A 68 -1.92 9.40 9.94
CA GLU A 68 -0.94 9.11 10.98
C GLU A 68 -0.99 7.64 11.39
N GLN A 69 -2.19 7.04 11.42
CA GLN A 69 -2.34 5.62 11.74
C GLN A 69 -1.71 4.74 10.65
N LEU A 70 -2.00 5.05 9.38
CA LEU A 70 -1.41 4.34 8.24
C LEU A 70 0.11 4.57 8.15
N ALA A 71 0.56 5.80 8.34
CA ALA A 71 1.97 6.17 8.29
C ALA A 71 2.78 5.51 9.43
N GLY A 72 2.22 5.45 10.64
CA GLY A 72 2.82 4.74 11.77
C GLY A 72 2.95 3.24 11.51
N ALA A 73 1.90 2.60 11.01
CA ALA A 73 1.94 1.18 10.64
C ALA A 73 2.93 0.89 9.50
N ALA A 74 2.98 1.77 8.48
CA ALA A 74 3.94 1.68 7.38
C ALA A 74 5.39 1.84 7.87
N ALA A 75 5.67 2.81 8.74
CA ALA A 75 7.00 3.03 9.30
C ALA A 75 7.48 1.83 10.11
N ARG A 76 6.63 1.27 10.98
CA ARG A 76 6.94 0.04 11.74
C ARG A 76 7.18 -1.15 10.82
N SER A 77 6.38 -1.30 9.76
CA SER A 77 6.55 -2.38 8.78
C SER A 77 7.85 -2.23 7.98
N ARG A 78 8.26 -1.01 7.63
CA ARG A 78 9.55 -0.74 6.97
C ARG A 78 10.73 -1.13 7.84
N ARG A 79 10.68 -0.83 9.15
CA ARG A 79 11.74 -1.20 10.12
C ARG A 79 11.87 -2.71 10.32
N ARG A 80 10.75 -3.44 10.24
CA ARG A 80 10.72 -4.91 10.38
C ARG A 80 11.18 -5.64 9.13
N ARG A 81 11.14 -4.98 7.97
CA ARG A 81 11.65 -5.53 6.72
C ARG A 81 13.17 -5.34 6.69
N PRO A 82 13.99 -6.40 6.69
CA PRO A 82 15.41 -6.23 6.42
C PRO A 82 15.55 -5.55 5.06
N ALA A 83 16.46 -4.58 4.96
CA ALA A 83 16.82 -3.98 3.68
C ALA A 83 17.32 -5.13 2.79
N VAL A 84 16.45 -5.63 1.91
CA VAL A 84 16.93 -6.43 0.79
C VAL A 84 17.71 -5.45 -0.04
N ASP A 85 19.03 -5.57 0.04
CA ASP A 85 19.97 -5.01 -0.91
C ASP A 85 19.60 -5.58 -2.29
N VAL A 86 18.81 -4.82 -3.05
CA VAL A 86 18.57 -5.10 -4.47
C VAL A 86 19.52 -4.17 -5.21
N PRO A 87 20.59 -4.69 -5.84
CA PRO A 87 21.42 -3.86 -6.71
C PRO A 87 20.54 -3.26 -7.83
N PRO A 88 20.85 -2.05 -8.32
CA PRO A 88 20.06 -1.42 -9.37
C PRO A 88 20.01 -2.35 -10.58
N ARG A 89 18.81 -2.69 -11.04
CA ARG A 89 18.63 -3.24 -12.39
C ARG A 89 18.92 -2.10 -13.37
N SER A 90 20.19 -1.98 -13.76
CA SER A 90 20.58 -1.20 -14.92
C SER A 90 20.76 -2.11 -16.12
N ALA A 91 20.12 -1.67 -17.21
CA ALA A 91 20.34 -2.03 -18.62
C ALA A 91 19.97 -3.46 -19.06
N ALA A 92 18.73 -3.62 -19.52
CA ALA A 92 18.44 -4.42 -20.71
C ALA A 92 17.27 -3.76 -21.46
N ASP A 93 17.56 -3.45 -22.73
CA ASP A 93 16.62 -3.27 -23.84
C ASP A 93 15.93 -1.90 -24.04
N ALA A 94 16.64 -1.03 -24.78
CA ALA A 94 16.12 -0.41 -26.01
C ALA A 94 17.26 0.30 -26.77
N GLY A 95 17.65 -0.27 -27.93
CA GLY A 95 18.59 0.34 -28.88
C GLY A 95 19.54 -0.67 -29.50
#